data_AF-A0A9Q3YLM4-F1
#
_entry.id   AF-A0A9Q3YLM4-F1
#
_cell.length_a   1.000
_cell.length_b   1.000
_cell.length_c   1.000
_cell.angle_alpha   90.00
_cell.angle_beta   90.00
_cell.angle_gamma   90.00
#
_symmetry.space_group_name_H-M   'P 1'
#
loop_
_entity.id
_entity.type
_entity.pdbx_description
1 polymer ?
#
loop_
_entity_poly.entity_id
_entity_poly.type
_entity_poly.pdbx_seq_one_letter_code
_entity_poly.pdbx_strand_id
1 'polypeptide(L)'
;MNSPWHRLERYLKTAFQFIALPLFVTITIQALCFVGVVYCALAYHPTPEWHSTLSPSDWQKSIKCLWQLSLEYTALLHFFIGISILTYTFIQNKAKSLSKKTVDKIGKQLKVFTLLILFLPFFSVHANTLDKPKGWRWYNEPKTKTEQPIEEVATPQNSVTTVMSATEQMQWFHQEFNEALNDATINPTDEEKNLKVMRLKKFIDEKTTQTGMTFKKLITEYPEFSYTKDRPTEQAARDTYYQTIKAKNEASVRQLVQEGWGIYFIYEGQDDIAKTLAPSVQDFANRYHVELVGISKDGLTFEAINENRIDKTGRVNVRYTPALMLANIHTKELKPLAYGFISQTDLLSRFHNIATNYQDSDF
;
A
#
# COMPACT_ATOMS: atom_id res chain seq x y z
N MET A 1 24.71 -58.29 -12.96
CA MET A 1 23.48 -59.08 -12.76
C MET A 1 22.29 -58.15 -12.57
N ASN A 2 21.63 -57.75 -13.66
CA ASN A 2 20.35 -57.02 -13.62
C ASN A 2 19.39 -57.77 -14.54
N SER A 3 18.96 -58.96 -14.11
CA SER A 3 17.91 -59.67 -14.84
C SER A 3 16.63 -58.80 -14.83
N PRO A 4 15.81 -58.87 -15.88
CA PRO A 4 14.53 -58.16 -15.94
C PRO A 4 13.67 -58.38 -14.67
N TRP A 5 13.78 -59.59 -14.11
CA TRP A 5 13.13 -60.01 -12.87
C TRP A 5 13.49 -59.15 -11.65
N HIS A 6 14.76 -58.74 -11.47
CA HIS A 6 15.15 -57.85 -10.37
C HIS A 6 14.72 -56.39 -10.54
N ARG A 7 14.38 -55.96 -11.77
CA ARG A 7 13.76 -54.65 -12.00
C ARG A 7 12.27 -54.71 -11.67
N LEU A 8 11.60 -55.79 -12.06
CA LEU A 8 10.20 -56.03 -11.75
C LEU A 8 9.97 -56.12 -10.22
N GLU A 9 10.82 -56.85 -9.51
CA GLU A 9 10.73 -57.02 -8.05
C GLU A 9 10.88 -55.68 -7.29
N ARG A 10 11.81 -54.81 -7.73
CA ARG A 10 11.97 -53.47 -7.17
C ARG A 10 10.76 -52.58 -7.47
N TYR A 11 10.21 -52.67 -8.67
CA TYR A 11 9.01 -51.93 -9.05
C TYR A 11 7.80 -52.37 -8.21
N LEU A 12 7.63 -53.69 -8.02
CA LEU A 12 6.55 -54.25 -7.20
C LEU A 12 6.69 -53.88 -5.72
N LYS A 13 7.90 -53.92 -5.14
CA LYS A 13 8.15 -53.46 -3.75
C LYS A 13 7.85 -51.96 -3.59
N THR A 14 8.22 -51.15 -4.58
CA THR A 14 7.98 -49.70 -4.55
C THR A 14 6.48 -49.39 -4.72
N ALA A 15 5.80 -50.05 -5.66
CA ALA A 15 4.36 -49.92 -5.86
C ALA A 15 3.58 -50.40 -4.62
N PHE A 16 4.01 -51.49 -3.98
CA PHE A 16 3.38 -51.96 -2.76
C PHE A 16 3.54 -50.97 -1.60
N GLN A 17 4.75 -50.43 -1.40
CA GLN A 17 5.06 -49.55 -0.26
C GLN A 17 4.48 -48.13 -0.42
N PHE A 18 4.40 -47.61 -1.64
CA PHE A 18 3.98 -46.22 -1.89
C PHE A 18 2.58 -46.08 -2.49
N ILE A 19 1.97 -47.16 -2.98
CA ILE A 19 0.62 -47.13 -3.54
C ILE A 19 -0.30 -48.03 -2.71
N ALA A 20 -0.01 -49.33 -2.63
CA ALA A 20 -0.93 -50.30 -2.01
C ALA A 20 -1.07 -50.10 -0.49
N LEU A 21 0.03 -49.89 0.22
CA LEU A 21 0.03 -49.68 1.67
C LEU A 21 -0.72 -48.41 2.10
N PRO A 22 -0.50 -47.22 1.51
CA PRO A 22 -1.30 -46.04 1.84
C PRO A 22 -2.77 -46.15 1.38
N LEU A 23 -3.07 -46.85 0.28
CA LEU A 23 -4.46 -47.16 -0.10
C LEU A 23 -5.14 -48.04 0.95
N PHE A 24 -4.44 -49.04 1.47
CA PHE A 24 -4.97 -49.90 2.52
C PHE A 24 -5.18 -49.15 3.84
N VAL A 25 -4.25 -48.26 4.22
CA VAL A 25 -4.37 -47.41 5.42
C VAL A 25 -5.52 -46.40 5.27
N THR A 26 -5.71 -45.81 4.10
CA THR A 26 -6.83 -44.89 3.85
C THR A 26 -8.16 -45.60 3.89
N ILE A 27 -8.29 -46.77 3.25
CA ILE A 27 -9.51 -47.58 3.30
C ILE A 27 -9.83 -48.01 4.73
N THR A 28 -8.84 -48.42 5.52
CA THR A 28 -9.08 -48.83 6.92
C THR A 28 -9.45 -47.66 7.82
N ILE A 29 -8.82 -46.49 7.67
CA ILE A 29 -9.22 -45.26 8.38
C ILE A 29 -10.65 -44.86 8.00
N GLN A 30 -10.99 -44.91 6.72
CA GLN A 30 -12.32 -44.53 6.25
C GLN A 30 -13.40 -45.51 6.72
N ALA A 31 -13.09 -46.81 6.78
CA ALA A 31 -13.95 -47.82 7.40
C ALA A 31 -14.13 -47.58 8.90
N LEU A 32 -13.06 -47.25 9.64
CA LEU A 32 -13.13 -46.94 11.08
C LEU A 32 -13.92 -45.66 11.37
N CYS A 33 -13.76 -44.62 10.55
CA CYS A 33 -14.57 -43.40 10.64
C CYS A 33 -16.05 -43.70 10.36
N PHE A 34 -16.35 -44.54 9.36
CA PHE A 34 -17.74 -44.94 9.07
C PHE A 34 -18.34 -45.76 10.22
N VAL A 35 -17.60 -46.70 10.80
CA VAL A 35 -18.03 -47.47 11.98
C VAL A 35 -18.22 -46.55 13.19
N GLY A 36 -17.35 -45.54 13.39
CA GLY A 36 -17.50 -44.55 14.46
C GLY A 36 -18.74 -43.68 14.32
N VAL A 37 -19.07 -43.26 13.08
CA VAL A 37 -20.29 -42.50 12.79
C VAL A 37 -21.54 -43.38 13.01
N VAL A 38 -21.51 -44.65 12.58
CA VAL A 38 -22.61 -45.61 12.81
C VAL A 38 -22.76 -45.95 14.29
N TYR A 39 -21.66 -46.10 15.04
CA TYR A 39 -21.69 -46.35 16.48
C TYR A 39 -22.22 -45.13 17.26
N CYS A 40 -21.79 -43.91 16.92
CA CYS A 40 -22.38 -42.69 17.48
C CYS A 40 -23.87 -42.56 17.14
N ALA A 41 -24.28 -42.98 15.94
CA ALA A 41 -25.68 -42.99 15.54
C ALA A 41 -26.52 -44.01 16.32
N LEU A 42 -25.96 -45.19 16.63
CA LEU A 42 -26.65 -46.26 17.38
C LEU A 42 -26.60 -46.07 18.89
N ALA A 43 -25.50 -45.54 19.45
CA ALA A 43 -25.34 -45.24 20.88
C ALA A 43 -26.22 -44.06 21.33
N TYR A 44 -26.65 -43.21 20.38
CA TYR A 44 -27.64 -42.15 20.58
C TYR A 44 -29.05 -42.56 20.12
N HIS A 45 -29.43 -43.84 20.22
CA HIS A 45 -30.85 -44.19 20.35
C HIS A 45 -31.31 -43.83 21.77
N PRO A 46 -32.14 -42.79 21.95
CA PRO A 46 -32.51 -42.32 23.27
C PRO A 46 -33.47 -43.30 23.94
N THR A 47 -33.22 -43.61 25.21
CA THR A 47 -34.26 -44.08 26.13
C THR A 47 -35.38 -43.02 26.25
N PRO A 48 -36.61 -43.38 26.65
CA PRO A 48 -37.83 -42.63 26.30
C PRO A 48 -38.04 -41.25 26.96
N GLU A 49 -37.04 -40.62 27.57
CA GLU A 49 -37.22 -39.39 28.37
C GLU A 49 -36.73 -38.08 27.72
N TRP A 50 -36.15 -38.09 26.52
CA TRP A 50 -35.56 -36.89 25.89
C TRP A 50 -36.19 -36.49 24.54
N HIS A 51 -37.52 -36.38 24.47
CA HIS A 51 -38.22 -36.14 23.20
C HIS A 51 -38.35 -34.67 22.72
N SER A 52 -37.71 -33.66 23.32
CA SER A 52 -38.11 -32.26 23.05
C SER A 52 -37.15 -31.31 22.32
N THR A 53 -35.95 -31.68 21.84
CA THR A 53 -35.04 -30.65 21.27
C THR A 53 -34.21 -30.97 20.03
N LEU A 54 -34.44 -32.08 19.31
CA LEU A 54 -33.74 -32.30 18.03
C LEU A 54 -34.71 -32.75 16.94
N SER A 55 -34.89 -31.89 15.93
CA SER A 55 -35.67 -32.24 14.75
C SER A 55 -34.93 -33.26 13.89
N PRO A 56 -35.62 -34.18 13.20
CA PRO A 56 -35.00 -35.13 12.26
C PRO A 56 -34.12 -34.45 11.19
N SER A 57 -34.37 -33.17 10.89
CA SER A 57 -33.60 -32.38 9.94
C SER A 57 -32.21 -31.99 10.46
N ASP A 58 -32.03 -31.86 11.77
CA ASP A 58 -30.75 -31.43 12.37
C ASP A 58 -29.80 -32.61 12.51
N TRP A 59 -30.32 -33.81 12.70
CA TRP A 59 -29.54 -35.05 12.70
C TRP A 59 -29.01 -35.39 11.29
N GLN A 60 -29.84 -35.23 10.25
CA GLN A 60 -29.40 -35.35 8.86
C GLN A 60 -28.34 -34.31 8.47
N LYS A 61 -28.39 -33.09 9.03
CA LYS A 61 -27.38 -32.05 8.80
C LYS A 61 -26.05 -32.40 9.49
N SER A 62 -26.08 -32.93 10.70
CA SER A 62 -24.86 -33.35 11.41
C SER A 62 -24.15 -34.51 10.70
N ILE A 63 -24.90 -35.48 10.18
CA ILE A 63 -24.31 -36.56 9.37
C ILE A 63 -23.74 -36.03 8.06
N LYS A 64 -24.44 -35.12 7.37
CA LYS A 64 -23.91 -34.48 6.17
C LYS A 64 -22.62 -33.70 6.47
N CYS A 65 -22.56 -33.00 7.61
CA CYS A 65 -21.38 -32.23 8.03
C CYS A 65 -20.18 -33.16 8.31
N LEU A 66 -20.38 -34.26 9.04
CA LEU A 66 -19.33 -35.24 9.31
C LEU A 66 -18.85 -35.94 8.02
N TRP A 67 -19.77 -36.20 7.08
CA TRP A 67 -19.44 -36.79 5.78
C TRP A 67 -18.64 -35.81 4.90
N GLN A 68 -19.01 -34.52 4.92
CA GLN A 68 -18.28 -33.45 4.23
C GLN A 68 -16.87 -33.26 4.81
N LEU A 69 -16.73 -33.27 6.15
CA LEU A 69 -15.44 -33.16 6.83
C LEU A 69 -14.54 -34.36 6.51
N SER A 70 -15.12 -35.57 6.44
CA SER A 70 -14.38 -36.77 6.02
C SER A 70 -13.89 -36.66 4.58
N LEU A 71 -14.69 -36.10 3.67
CA LEU A 71 -14.30 -35.88 2.28
C LEU A 71 -13.16 -34.87 2.16
N GLU A 72 -13.25 -33.73 2.85
CA GLU A 72 -12.18 -32.72 2.86
C GLU A 72 -10.88 -33.27 3.44
N TYR A 73 -10.95 -34.08 4.49
CA TYR A 73 -9.78 -34.73 5.08
C TYR A 73 -9.15 -35.75 4.11
N THR A 74 -9.96 -36.54 3.40
CA THR A 74 -9.43 -37.47 2.38
C THR A 74 -8.80 -36.72 1.21
N ALA A 75 -9.34 -35.58 0.79
CA ALA A 75 -8.77 -34.76 -0.28
C ALA A 75 -7.40 -34.18 0.13
N LEU A 76 -7.29 -33.67 1.36
CA LEU A 76 -6.02 -33.20 1.92
C LEU A 76 -4.99 -34.32 2.01
N LEU A 77 -5.40 -35.52 2.45
CA LEU A 77 -4.49 -36.65 2.55
C LEU A 77 -3.94 -37.07 1.17
N HIS A 78 -4.80 -37.15 0.14
CA HIS A 78 -4.36 -37.43 -1.23
C HIS A 78 -3.44 -36.33 -1.79
N PHE A 79 -3.70 -35.07 -1.45
CA PHE A 79 -2.84 -33.95 -1.83
C PHE A 79 -1.42 -34.08 -1.23
N PHE A 80 -1.31 -34.40 0.07
CA PHE A 80 -0.02 -34.61 0.73
C PHE A 80 0.71 -35.88 0.25
N ILE A 81 -0.02 -36.94 -0.10
CA ILE A 81 0.55 -38.14 -0.73
C ILE A 81 1.09 -37.78 -2.12
N GLY A 82 0.35 -37.01 -2.91
CA GLY A 82 0.78 -36.52 -4.23
C GLY A 82 2.06 -35.68 -4.17
N ILE A 83 2.14 -34.74 -3.21
CA ILE A 83 3.35 -33.97 -2.95
C ILE A 83 4.51 -34.88 -2.50
N SER A 84 4.26 -35.87 -1.65
CA SER A 84 5.30 -36.82 -1.22
C SER A 84 5.84 -37.65 -2.40
N ILE A 85 4.98 -38.07 -3.34
CA ILE A 85 5.41 -38.80 -4.54
C ILE A 85 6.19 -37.88 -5.49
N LEU A 86 5.73 -36.64 -5.69
CA LEU A 86 6.42 -35.64 -6.52
C LEU A 86 7.79 -35.27 -5.97
N THR A 87 7.90 -35.06 -4.66
CA THR A 87 9.19 -34.78 -4.00
C THR A 87 10.11 -36.00 -4.03
N TYR A 88 9.59 -37.21 -3.82
CA TYR A 88 10.39 -38.44 -3.93
C TYR A 88 10.89 -38.68 -5.35
N THR A 89 10.05 -38.50 -6.38
CA THR A 89 10.46 -38.63 -7.79
C THR A 89 11.44 -37.54 -8.22
N PHE A 90 11.28 -36.30 -7.72
CA PHE A 90 12.23 -35.21 -7.93
C PHE A 90 13.59 -35.49 -7.27
N ILE A 91 13.60 -36.02 -6.05
CA ILE A 91 14.83 -36.42 -5.34
C ILE A 91 15.50 -37.59 -6.06
N GLN A 92 14.76 -38.58 -6.55
CA GLN A 92 15.30 -39.70 -7.34
C GLN A 92 15.90 -39.22 -8.67
N ASN A 93 15.27 -38.27 -9.36
CA ASN A 93 15.80 -37.67 -10.59
C ASN A 93 17.08 -36.87 -10.34
N LYS A 94 17.19 -36.17 -9.19
CA LYS A 94 18.37 -35.38 -8.81
C LYS A 94 19.48 -36.22 -8.15
N ALA A 95 19.16 -37.39 -7.61
CA ALA A 95 20.12 -38.30 -6.97
C ALA A 95 21.11 -38.94 -7.95
N LYS A 96 20.89 -38.84 -9.27
CA LYS A 96 21.89 -39.22 -10.29
C LYS A 96 23.16 -38.34 -10.26
N SER A 97 23.16 -37.20 -9.57
CA SER A 97 24.31 -36.28 -9.49
C SER A 97 24.80 -36.00 -8.06
N LEU A 98 24.34 -36.74 -7.05
CA LEU A 98 24.63 -36.43 -5.64
C LEU A 98 25.28 -37.62 -4.91
N SER A 99 26.27 -37.33 -4.07
CA SER A 99 26.99 -38.31 -3.26
C SER A 99 26.07 -39.05 -2.27
N LYS A 100 26.29 -40.36 -2.11
CA LYS A 100 25.51 -41.29 -1.26
C LYS A 100 25.32 -40.78 0.18
N LYS A 101 26.33 -40.09 0.72
CA LYS A 101 26.31 -39.50 2.08
C LYS A 101 25.30 -38.35 2.23
N THR A 102 25.09 -37.59 1.16
CA THR A 102 24.15 -36.46 1.13
C THR A 102 22.71 -36.95 1.00
N VAL A 103 22.48 -38.01 0.22
CA VAL A 103 21.16 -38.63 0.05
C VAL A 103 20.66 -39.22 1.37
N ASP A 104 21.52 -39.91 2.13
CA ASP A 104 21.13 -40.47 3.43
C ASP A 104 20.81 -39.39 4.47
N LYS A 105 21.53 -38.27 4.48
CA LYS A 105 21.27 -37.13 5.38
C LYS A 105 19.93 -36.47 5.08
N ILE A 106 19.61 -36.28 3.79
CA ILE A 106 18.33 -35.71 3.34
C ILE A 106 17.18 -36.67 3.65
N GLY A 107 17.35 -37.98 3.44
CA GLY A 107 16.34 -38.98 3.76
C GLY A 107 16.01 -39.04 5.27
N LYS A 108 17.01 -38.85 6.14
CA LYS A 108 16.81 -38.82 7.60
C LYS A 108 16.05 -37.56 8.03
N GLN A 109 16.39 -36.39 7.47
CA GLN A 109 15.70 -35.12 7.73
C GLN A 109 14.25 -35.15 7.24
N LEU A 110 14.00 -35.74 6.07
CA LEU A 110 12.67 -35.83 5.50
C LEU A 110 11.76 -36.72 6.36
N LYS A 111 12.26 -37.86 6.87
CA LYS A 111 11.51 -38.75 7.78
C LYS A 111 11.09 -38.05 9.08
N VAL A 112 11.97 -37.21 9.64
CA VAL A 112 11.64 -36.43 10.86
C VAL A 112 10.55 -35.41 10.56
N PHE A 113 10.65 -34.71 9.43
CA PHE A 113 9.62 -33.75 9.00
C PHE A 113 8.27 -34.43 8.72
N THR A 114 8.27 -35.59 8.05
CA THR A 114 7.04 -36.35 7.80
C THR A 114 6.40 -36.81 9.11
N LEU A 115 7.19 -37.25 10.09
CA LEU A 115 6.67 -37.67 11.41
C LEU A 115 6.09 -36.48 12.20
N LEU A 116 6.67 -35.29 12.07
CA LEU A 116 6.25 -34.07 12.76
C LEU A 116 4.96 -33.48 12.15
N ILE A 117 4.81 -33.56 10.83
CA ILE A 117 3.58 -33.18 10.12
C ILE A 117 2.43 -34.16 10.44
N LEU A 118 2.74 -35.44 10.64
CA LEU A 118 1.73 -36.46 11.00
C LEU A 118 1.24 -36.32 12.47
N PHE A 119 2.00 -35.64 13.33
CA PHE A 119 1.62 -35.36 14.73
C PHE A 119 0.91 -34.01 14.95
N LEU A 120 0.93 -33.10 13.98
CA LEU A 120 0.23 -31.81 14.04
C LEU A 120 -1.31 -31.88 14.25
N PRO A 121 -2.06 -32.89 13.75
CA PRO A 121 -3.51 -32.93 13.99
C PRO A 121 -3.90 -33.32 15.42
N PHE A 122 -2.98 -33.85 16.25
CA PHE A 122 -3.26 -34.18 17.66
C PHE A 122 -3.36 -32.95 18.58
N PHE A 123 -2.93 -31.77 18.13
CA PHE A 123 -3.08 -30.49 18.85
C PHE A 123 -4.30 -29.68 18.40
N SER A 124 -5.33 -30.33 17.86
CA SER A 124 -6.63 -29.70 17.62
C SER A 124 -7.36 -29.53 18.96
N VAL A 125 -6.98 -28.50 19.71
CA VAL A 125 -7.79 -27.96 20.80
C VAL A 125 -9.16 -27.62 20.20
N HIS A 126 -10.20 -28.28 20.70
CA HIS A 126 -11.57 -27.98 20.35
C HIS A 126 -11.93 -26.61 20.94
N ALA A 127 -11.73 -25.54 20.18
CA ALA A 127 -12.36 -24.26 20.44
C ALA A 127 -13.85 -24.35 20.04
N ASN A 128 -14.61 -25.19 20.75
CA ASN A 128 -16.07 -25.20 20.67
C ASN A 128 -16.59 -24.33 21.82
N THR A 129 -16.79 -23.05 21.51
CA THR A 129 -17.89 -22.16 21.95
C THR A 129 -17.45 -20.72 21.67
N LEU A 130 -17.42 -20.35 20.40
CA LEU A 130 -17.63 -18.95 20.05
C LEU A 130 -18.91 -18.90 19.21
N ASP A 131 -19.89 -18.20 19.78
CA ASP A 131 -21.11 -17.80 19.11
C ASP A 131 -20.84 -17.29 17.69
N LYS A 132 -21.82 -17.52 16.79
CA LYS A 132 -21.81 -16.99 15.42
C LYS A 132 -21.29 -15.55 15.39
N PRO A 133 -20.29 -15.21 14.55
CA PRO A 133 -19.78 -13.85 14.50
C PRO A 133 -20.91 -12.93 14.03
N LYS A 134 -21.43 -12.11 14.94
CA LYS A 134 -22.40 -11.06 14.62
C LYS A 134 -21.59 -9.85 14.16
N GLY A 135 -21.85 -9.40 12.93
CA GLY A 135 -21.08 -8.40 12.19
C GLY A 135 -21.07 -6.98 12.78
N TRP A 136 -20.92 -5.97 11.92
CA TRP A 136 -20.58 -4.55 12.18
C TRP A 136 -21.57 -3.73 13.05
N ARG A 137 -22.36 -4.37 13.92
CA ARG A 137 -23.33 -3.74 14.80
C ARG A 137 -22.75 -3.71 16.21
N TRP A 138 -22.18 -2.56 16.56
CA TRP A 138 -21.78 -2.24 17.92
C TRP A 138 -22.98 -2.32 18.87
N TYR A 139 -22.67 -2.57 20.15
CA TYR A 139 -23.56 -2.80 21.30
C TYR A 139 -24.04 -4.24 21.51
N ASN A 140 -23.14 -5.08 22.03
CA ASN A 140 -23.49 -6.17 22.94
C ASN A 140 -22.62 -6.10 24.21
N GLU A 141 -22.42 -4.91 24.75
CA GLU A 141 -21.91 -4.80 26.11
C GLU A 141 -23.05 -5.25 27.05
N PRO A 142 -22.81 -6.20 27.97
CA PRO A 142 -23.78 -6.45 29.03
C PRO A 142 -23.99 -5.12 29.74
N LYS A 143 -25.24 -4.64 29.81
CA LYS A 143 -25.58 -3.36 30.44
C LYS A 143 -24.94 -3.32 31.83
N THR A 144 -23.85 -2.57 31.96
CA THR A 144 -23.21 -2.32 33.25
C THR A 144 -24.28 -1.70 34.14
N LYS A 145 -24.47 -2.29 35.31
CA LYS A 145 -25.41 -1.80 36.31
C LYS A 145 -25.08 -0.32 36.55
N THR A 146 -26.03 0.55 36.25
CA THR A 146 -25.90 2.00 36.45
C THR A 146 -25.43 2.27 37.87
N GLU A 147 -24.18 2.69 38.01
CA GLU A 147 -23.68 3.29 39.23
C GLU A 147 -24.43 4.60 39.39
N GLN A 148 -25.06 4.78 40.56
CA GLN A 148 -25.86 5.97 40.83
C GLN A 148 -25.00 7.21 40.64
N PRO A 149 -25.53 8.29 40.04
CA PRO A 149 -24.79 9.54 39.90
C PRO A 149 -24.30 9.98 41.28
N ILE A 150 -22.99 10.11 41.44
CA ILE A 150 -22.42 10.90 42.51
C ILE A 150 -22.98 12.32 42.29
N GLU A 151 -23.72 12.86 43.26
CA GLU A 151 -24.13 14.26 43.24
C GLU A 151 -22.88 15.11 43.08
N GLU A 152 -22.71 15.66 41.87
CA GLU A 152 -21.73 16.69 41.60
C GLU A 152 -22.13 17.89 42.45
N VAL A 153 -21.31 18.19 43.46
CA VAL A 153 -21.46 19.39 44.27
C VAL A 153 -21.47 20.55 43.29
N ALA A 154 -22.63 21.20 43.15
CA ALA A 154 -22.81 22.37 42.31
C ALA A 154 -21.77 23.41 42.74
N THR A 155 -20.73 23.58 41.92
CA THR A 155 -19.82 24.70 42.06
C THR A 155 -20.65 25.97 41.84
N PRO A 156 -20.42 27.04 42.63
CA PRO A 156 -21.18 28.27 42.47
C PRO A 156 -21.04 28.73 41.02
N GLN A 157 -22.18 29.03 40.37
CA GLN A 157 -22.19 29.67 39.05
C GLN A 157 -21.35 30.94 39.16
N ASN A 158 -20.17 30.91 38.53
CA ASN A 158 -19.33 32.08 38.40
C ASN A 158 -20.14 33.14 37.68
N SER A 159 -20.60 34.13 38.45
CA SER A 159 -21.14 35.38 37.95
C SER A 159 -20.10 36.00 37.02
N VAL A 160 -20.51 36.22 35.77
CA VAL A 160 -19.75 36.81 34.65
C VAL A 160 -18.64 37.77 35.10
N THR A 161 -17.43 37.24 35.34
CA THR A 161 -16.20 38.03 35.22
C THR A 161 -15.96 38.15 33.72
N THR A 162 -15.92 39.37 33.20
CA THR A 162 -15.53 39.63 31.81
C THR A 162 -14.13 39.08 31.60
N VAL A 163 -14.05 37.84 31.11
CA VAL A 163 -12.83 37.19 30.67
C VAL A 163 -12.34 38.00 29.47
N MET A 164 -11.08 38.42 29.50
CA MET A 164 -10.40 39.14 28.41
C MET A 164 -10.78 38.57 27.03
N SER A 165 -10.85 39.39 25.99
CA SER A 165 -11.05 38.90 24.63
C SER A 165 -9.95 37.91 24.22
N ALA A 166 -10.20 37.03 23.24
CA ALA A 166 -9.19 36.06 22.79
C ALA A 166 -7.88 36.73 22.35
N THR A 167 -7.98 37.90 21.71
CA THR A 167 -6.83 38.71 21.32
C THR A 167 -6.06 39.22 22.55
N GLU A 168 -6.76 39.77 23.55
CA GLU A 168 -6.14 40.24 24.79
C GLU A 168 -5.49 39.09 25.57
N GLN A 169 -6.15 37.93 25.65
CA GLN A 169 -5.59 36.73 26.28
C GLN A 169 -4.28 36.30 25.62
N MET A 170 -4.22 36.31 24.28
CA MET A 170 -2.99 35.94 23.58
C MET A 170 -1.90 37.00 23.68
N GLN A 171 -2.26 38.28 23.69
CA GLN A 171 -1.28 39.34 23.93
C GLN A 171 -0.63 39.20 25.30
N TRP A 172 -1.44 38.98 26.34
CA TRP A 172 -0.94 38.69 27.68
C TRP A 172 -0.02 37.45 27.70
N PHE A 173 -0.45 36.35 27.09
CA PHE A 173 0.36 35.13 27.04
C PHE A 173 1.70 35.36 26.32
N HIS A 174 1.71 36.09 25.20
CA HIS A 174 2.95 36.43 24.50
C HIS A 174 3.88 37.27 25.36
N GLN A 175 3.36 38.24 26.12
CA GLN A 175 4.15 39.04 27.04
C GLN A 175 4.79 38.17 28.13
N GLU A 176 4.00 37.33 28.81
CA GLU A 176 4.49 36.43 29.86
C GLU A 176 5.51 35.42 29.34
N PHE A 177 5.29 34.87 28.14
CA PHE A 177 6.20 33.94 27.52
C PHE A 177 7.53 34.59 27.14
N ASN A 178 7.49 35.80 26.56
CA ASN A 178 8.68 36.55 26.22
C ASN A 178 9.47 36.95 27.46
N GLU A 179 8.79 37.36 28.53
CA GLU A 179 9.45 37.68 29.80
C GLU A 179 10.15 36.44 30.39
N ALA A 180 9.45 35.31 30.43
CA ALA A 180 10.05 34.04 30.91
C ALA A 180 11.25 33.60 30.05
N LEU A 181 11.18 33.77 28.73
CA LEU A 181 12.29 33.48 27.82
C LEU A 181 13.48 34.41 28.05
N ASN A 182 13.25 35.71 28.18
CA ASN A 182 14.30 36.70 28.41
C ASN A 182 14.99 36.45 29.76
N ASP A 183 14.22 36.19 30.82
CA ASP A 183 14.76 35.91 32.15
C ASP A 183 15.61 34.63 32.17
N ALA A 184 15.15 33.56 31.52
CA ALA A 184 15.93 32.34 31.37
C ALA A 184 17.19 32.52 30.48
N THR A 185 17.13 33.42 29.49
CA THR A 185 18.29 33.74 28.63
C THR A 185 19.36 34.52 29.39
N ILE A 186 18.95 35.47 30.23
CA ILE A 186 19.85 36.21 31.12
C ILE A 186 20.45 35.27 32.19
N ASN A 187 19.68 34.28 32.65
CA ASN A 187 20.07 33.35 33.70
C ASN A 187 20.09 31.89 33.21
N PRO A 188 21.03 31.53 32.30
CA PRO A 188 20.97 30.26 31.57
C PRO A 188 21.17 29.03 32.45
N THR A 189 21.85 29.15 33.59
CA THR A 189 22.12 28.04 34.52
C THR A 189 21.06 27.88 35.61
N ASP A 190 20.07 28.79 35.69
CA ASP A 190 19.00 28.71 36.68
C ASP A 190 17.93 27.70 36.22
N GLU A 191 17.87 26.55 36.90
CA GLU A 191 16.95 25.46 36.57
C GLU A 191 15.49 25.87 36.71
N GLU A 192 15.12 26.71 37.68
CA GLU A 192 13.74 27.09 37.92
C GLU A 192 13.19 27.96 36.79
N LYS A 193 14.00 28.92 36.33
CA LYS A 193 13.66 29.81 35.20
C LYS A 193 13.53 29.03 33.90
N ASN A 194 14.46 28.10 33.65
CA ASN A 194 14.38 27.20 32.51
C ASN A 194 13.15 26.28 32.58
N LEU A 195 12.82 25.75 33.76
CA LEU A 195 11.61 24.95 33.99
C LEU A 195 10.34 25.77 33.71
N LYS A 196 10.29 27.06 34.07
CA LYS A 196 9.17 27.94 33.74
C LYS A 196 8.96 28.01 32.22
N VAL A 197 10.02 28.23 31.45
CA VAL A 197 9.96 28.23 29.98
C VAL A 197 9.49 26.88 29.44
N MET A 198 10.04 25.76 29.95
CA MET A 198 9.63 24.43 29.52
C MET A 198 8.15 24.15 29.78
N ARG A 199 7.60 24.59 30.92
CA ARG A 199 6.17 24.46 31.22
C ARG A 199 5.30 25.25 30.25
N LEU A 200 5.70 26.48 29.91
CA LEU A 200 4.99 27.31 28.94
C LEU A 200 5.05 26.71 27.53
N LYS A 201 6.22 26.20 27.11
CA LYS A 201 6.36 25.47 25.84
C LYS A 201 5.46 24.23 25.80
N LYS A 202 5.44 23.45 26.87
CA LYS A 202 4.54 22.29 27.00
C LYS A 202 3.07 22.67 26.85
N PHE A 203 2.64 23.78 27.46
CA PHE A 203 1.28 24.29 27.28
C PHE A 203 0.98 24.63 25.81
N ILE A 204 1.91 25.27 25.10
CA ILE A 204 1.77 25.57 23.66
C ILE A 204 1.64 24.27 22.86
N ASP A 205 2.48 23.27 23.14
CA ASP A 205 2.44 21.97 22.46
C ASP A 205 1.11 21.24 22.69
N GLU A 206 0.59 21.26 23.91
CA GLU A 206 -0.71 20.69 24.26
C GLU A 206 -1.85 21.38 23.51
N LYS A 207 -1.86 22.72 23.45
CA LYS A 207 -2.86 23.49 22.69
C LYS A 207 -2.77 23.28 21.20
N THR A 208 -1.56 23.17 20.66
CA THR A 208 -1.32 22.87 19.24
C THR A 208 -1.84 21.46 18.91
N THR A 209 -1.58 20.48 19.78
CA THR A 209 -2.08 19.11 19.63
C THR A 209 -3.60 19.05 19.65
N GLN A 210 -4.24 19.71 20.62
CA GLN A 210 -5.72 19.78 20.71
C GLN A 210 -6.33 20.42 19.46
N THR A 211 -5.74 21.51 18.98
CA THR A 211 -6.19 22.20 17.76
C THR A 211 -6.02 21.31 16.54
N GLY A 212 -4.88 20.63 16.38
CA GLY A 212 -4.63 19.70 15.29
C GLY A 212 -5.62 18.52 15.25
N MET A 213 -5.95 17.94 16.41
CA MET A 213 -6.98 16.90 16.50
C MET A 213 -8.38 17.42 16.16
N THR A 214 -8.69 18.65 16.57
CA THR A 214 -9.95 19.32 16.22
C THR A 214 -10.04 19.56 14.71
N PHE A 215 -8.97 20.03 14.08
CA PHE A 215 -8.91 20.18 12.62
C PHE A 215 -9.05 18.84 11.91
N LYS A 216 -8.41 17.77 12.40
CA LYS A 216 -8.57 16.42 11.83
C LYS A 216 -10.03 15.94 11.88
N LYS A 217 -10.73 16.23 12.98
CA LYS A 217 -12.17 15.97 13.08
C LYS A 217 -12.94 16.82 12.07
N LEU A 218 -12.68 18.12 12.00
CA LEU A 218 -13.39 19.04 11.12
C LEU A 218 -13.20 18.71 9.63
N ILE A 219 -11.99 18.40 9.16
CA ILE A 219 -11.77 18.00 7.75
C ILE A 219 -12.46 16.67 7.40
N THR A 220 -12.79 15.86 8.40
CA THR A 220 -13.56 14.62 8.20
C THR A 220 -15.06 14.91 8.12
N GLU A 221 -15.57 15.88 8.89
CA GLU A 221 -16.97 16.33 8.86
C GLU A 221 -17.26 17.25 7.66
N TYR A 222 -16.28 18.07 7.26
CA TYR A 222 -16.34 19.07 6.20
C TYR A 222 -15.25 18.77 5.16
N PRO A 223 -15.44 17.72 4.33
CA PRO A 223 -14.42 17.24 3.39
C PRO A 223 -14.05 18.24 2.29
N GLU A 224 -14.84 19.31 2.07
CA GLU A 224 -14.49 20.41 1.18
C GLU A 224 -13.22 21.17 1.58
N PHE A 225 -12.84 21.12 2.86
CA PHE A 225 -11.57 21.67 3.35
C PHE A 225 -10.43 20.65 3.33
N SER A 226 -10.71 19.39 3.02
CA SER A 226 -9.69 18.34 2.98
C SER A 226 -8.96 18.33 1.63
N TYR A 227 -7.65 18.62 1.66
CA TYR A 227 -6.78 18.48 0.49
C TYR A 227 -6.81 17.07 -0.10
N THR A 228 -6.92 16.04 0.74
CA THR A 228 -6.85 14.63 0.33
C THR A 228 -8.08 14.16 -0.45
N LYS A 229 -9.18 14.93 -0.41
CA LYS A 229 -10.41 14.66 -1.15
C LYS A 229 -10.14 14.58 -2.65
N ASP A 230 -9.41 15.56 -3.18
CA ASP A 230 -9.13 15.68 -4.61
C ASP A 230 -7.70 15.26 -4.96
N ARG A 231 -6.78 15.29 -3.99
CA ARG A 231 -5.34 15.00 -4.18
C ARG A 231 -4.88 13.92 -3.19
N PRO A 232 -4.92 12.63 -3.57
CA PRO A 232 -4.58 11.54 -2.66
C PRO A 232 -3.13 11.63 -2.19
N THR A 233 -2.92 11.51 -0.89
CA THR A 233 -1.58 11.51 -0.26
C THR A 233 -1.05 10.10 0.00
N GLU A 234 -1.93 9.09 -0.03
CA GLU A 234 -1.56 7.69 0.20
C GLU A 234 -0.91 7.06 -1.04
N GLN A 235 0.23 6.39 -0.85
CA GLN A 235 1.01 5.80 -1.95
C GLN A 235 0.17 4.91 -2.88
N ALA A 236 -0.77 4.16 -2.31
CA ALA A 236 -1.65 3.27 -3.07
C ALA A 236 -2.52 3.97 -4.12
N ALA A 237 -2.85 5.26 -3.93
CA ALA A 237 -3.70 6.03 -4.84
C ALA A 237 -2.94 7.12 -5.60
N ARG A 238 -1.71 7.44 -5.21
CA ARG A 238 -0.89 8.50 -5.83
C ARG A 238 -0.58 8.21 -7.29
N ASP A 239 -0.24 6.97 -7.64
CA ASP A 239 0.14 6.63 -9.01
C ASP A 239 -1.01 6.86 -9.99
N THR A 240 -2.23 6.42 -9.63
CA THR A 240 -3.43 6.63 -10.44
C THR A 240 -3.74 8.13 -10.63
N TYR A 241 -3.57 8.92 -9.58
CA TYR A 241 -3.73 10.38 -9.65
C TYR A 241 -2.70 11.00 -10.60
N TYR A 242 -1.41 10.69 -10.47
CA TYR A 242 -0.38 11.24 -11.34
C TYR A 242 -0.52 10.79 -12.79
N GLN A 243 -1.02 9.58 -13.05
CA GLN A 243 -1.37 9.14 -14.40
C GLN A 243 -2.49 10.00 -15.00
N THR A 244 -3.49 10.37 -14.19
CA THR A 244 -4.58 11.26 -14.62
C THR A 244 -4.05 12.65 -14.94
N ILE A 245 -3.21 13.23 -14.07
CA ILE A 245 -2.57 14.54 -14.31
C ILE A 245 -1.69 14.49 -15.56
N LYS A 246 -0.88 13.44 -15.73
CA LYS A 246 -0.06 13.25 -16.92
C LYS A 246 -0.91 13.22 -18.18
N ALA A 247 -2.01 12.45 -18.19
CA ALA A 247 -2.91 12.37 -19.33
C ALA A 247 -3.57 13.71 -19.67
N LYS A 248 -3.95 14.52 -18.66
CA LYS A 248 -4.43 15.89 -18.85
C LYS A 248 -3.37 16.76 -19.53
N ASN A 249 -2.14 16.74 -19.02
CA ASN A 249 -1.07 17.55 -19.58
C ASN A 249 -0.73 17.14 -21.02
N GLU A 250 -0.69 15.84 -21.32
CA GLU A 250 -0.52 15.33 -22.67
C GLU A 250 -1.65 15.78 -23.61
N ALA A 251 -2.89 15.84 -23.12
CA ALA A 251 -4.01 16.38 -23.90
C ALA A 251 -3.83 17.86 -24.23
N SER A 252 -3.37 18.66 -23.27
CA SER A 252 -3.06 20.08 -23.50
C SER A 252 -1.92 20.29 -24.50
N VAL A 253 -0.89 19.45 -24.49
CA VAL A 253 0.15 19.50 -25.54
C VAL A 253 -0.45 19.24 -26.92
N ARG A 254 -1.27 18.19 -27.06
CA ARG A 254 -1.93 17.87 -28.34
C ARG A 254 -2.83 19.02 -28.82
N GLN A 255 -3.56 19.65 -27.91
CA GLN A 255 -4.38 20.82 -28.22
C GLN A 255 -3.52 21.97 -28.78
N LEU A 256 -2.44 22.34 -28.07
CA LEU A 256 -1.57 23.43 -28.50
C LEU A 256 -0.91 23.13 -29.86
N VAL A 257 -0.48 21.89 -30.11
CA VAL A 257 0.06 21.49 -31.42
C VAL A 257 -0.99 21.67 -32.53
N GLN A 258 -2.25 21.27 -32.29
CA GLN A 258 -3.33 21.44 -33.27
C GLN A 258 -3.66 22.90 -33.56
N GLU A 259 -3.48 23.79 -32.57
CA GLU A 259 -3.61 25.24 -32.71
C GLU A 259 -2.41 25.90 -33.42
N GLY A 260 -1.39 25.10 -33.80
CA GLY A 260 -0.21 25.57 -34.53
C GLY A 260 0.92 26.09 -33.64
N TRP A 261 0.97 25.68 -32.37
CA TRP A 261 2.07 26.01 -31.47
C TRP A 261 3.22 25.00 -31.59
N GLY A 262 4.44 25.52 -31.75
CA GLY A 262 5.70 24.78 -31.65
C GLY A 262 6.65 25.40 -30.62
N ILE A 263 7.82 24.80 -30.45
CA ILE A 263 8.87 25.25 -29.53
C ILE A 263 10.01 25.91 -30.31
N TYR A 264 10.40 27.11 -29.88
CA TYR A 264 11.70 27.68 -30.17
C TYR A 264 12.62 27.48 -28.97
N PHE A 265 13.70 26.73 -29.19
CA PHE A 265 14.76 26.57 -28.21
C PHE A 265 15.89 27.54 -28.54
N ILE A 266 15.98 28.62 -27.78
CA ILE A 266 16.94 29.71 -28.00
C ILE A 266 18.11 29.53 -27.04
N TYR A 267 19.32 29.43 -27.60
CA TYR A 267 20.50 29.06 -26.82
C TYR A 267 21.79 29.67 -27.38
N GLU A 268 22.86 29.55 -26.62
CA GLU A 268 24.25 29.76 -27.07
C GLU A 268 24.92 28.39 -27.13
N GLY A 269 25.50 28.02 -28.27
CA GLY A 269 26.09 26.69 -28.48
C GLY A 269 27.34 26.44 -27.63
N GLN A 270 27.97 27.48 -27.10
CA GLN A 270 29.04 27.37 -26.11
C GLN A 270 28.56 27.09 -24.67
N ASP A 271 27.26 27.20 -24.37
CA ASP A 271 26.72 26.97 -23.03
C ASP A 271 26.52 25.47 -22.73
N ASP A 272 27.24 24.96 -21.73
CA ASP A 272 27.18 23.56 -21.31
C ASP A 272 25.80 23.18 -20.74
N ILE A 273 25.08 24.12 -20.12
CA ILE A 273 23.73 23.86 -19.59
C ILE A 273 22.76 23.64 -20.75
N ALA A 274 22.75 24.54 -21.74
CA ALA A 274 21.96 24.39 -22.95
C ALA A 274 22.30 23.10 -23.72
N LYS A 275 23.60 22.77 -23.82
CA LYS A 275 24.07 21.53 -24.46
C LYS A 275 23.53 20.28 -23.77
N THR A 276 23.49 20.29 -22.43
CA THR A 276 22.94 19.19 -21.62
C THR A 276 21.42 19.08 -21.76
N LEU A 277 20.73 20.22 -21.91
CA LEU A 277 19.28 20.27 -22.06
C LEU A 277 18.80 19.80 -23.46
N ALA A 278 19.58 20.08 -24.51
CA ALA A 278 19.17 19.88 -25.91
C ALA A 278 18.59 18.49 -26.24
N PRO A 279 19.23 17.35 -25.86
CA PRO A 279 18.67 16.03 -26.16
C PRO A 279 17.31 15.79 -25.49
N SER A 280 17.13 16.29 -24.27
CA SER A 280 15.88 16.15 -23.51
C SER A 280 14.72 16.90 -24.18
N VAL A 281 15.00 18.10 -24.71
CA VAL A 281 14.00 18.91 -25.44
C VAL A 281 13.65 18.29 -26.79
N GLN A 282 14.64 17.76 -27.52
CA GLN A 282 14.38 17.05 -28.78
C GLN A 282 13.56 15.77 -28.56
N ASP A 283 13.88 14.98 -27.54
CA ASP A 283 13.10 13.79 -27.19
C ASP A 283 11.66 14.14 -26.79
N PHE A 284 11.47 15.22 -26.04
CA PHE A 284 10.12 15.73 -25.72
C PHE A 284 9.35 16.09 -26.98
N ALA A 285 9.97 16.87 -27.88
CA ALA A 285 9.36 17.29 -29.14
C ALA A 285 8.95 16.09 -30.01
N ASN A 286 9.84 15.09 -30.12
CA ASN A 286 9.57 13.87 -30.86
C ASN A 286 8.43 13.05 -30.23
N ARG A 287 8.44 12.89 -28.90
CA ARG A 287 7.44 12.10 -28.17
C ARG A 287 6.03 12.64 -28.30
N TYR A 288 5.88 13.97 -28.30
CA TYR A 288 4.57 14.62 -28.34
C TYR A 288 4.25 15.28 -29.69
N HIS A 289 5.08 15.03 -30.72
CA HIS A 289 4.92 15.58 -32.07
C HIS A 289 4.81 17.11 -32.10
N VAL A 290 5.59 17.77 -31.25
CA VAL A 290 5.70 19.23 -31.22
C VAL A 290 6.82 19.65 -32.17
N GLU A 291 6.56 20.59 -33.07
CA GLU A 291 7.62 21.16 -33.90
C GLU A 291 8.66 21.88 -33.02
N LEU A 292 9.94 21.62 -33.26
CA LEU A 292 11.04 22.20 -32.49
C LEU A 292 12.06 22.82 -33.44
N VAL A 293 12.35 24.10 -33.22
CA VAL A 293 13.44 24.80 -33.90
C VAL A 293 14.43 25.32 -32.88
N GLY A 294 15.68 24.86 -32.99
CA GLY A 294 16.82 25.42 -32.28
C GLY A 294 17.26 26.74 -32.89
N ILE A 295 17.48 27.76 -32.07
CA ILE A 295 17.94 29.09 -32.49
C ILE A 295 19.23 29.40 -31.73
N SER A 296 20.35 29.30 -32.42
CA SER A 296 21.67 29.65 -31.91
C SER A 296 21.90 31.16 -32.01
N LYS A 297 22.31 31.78 -30.89
CA LYS A 297 22.68 33.20 -30.81
C LYS A 297 24.16 33.47 -31.12
N ASP A 298 25.02 32.49 -30.90
CA ASP A 298 26.48 32.58 -31.08
C ASP A 298 26.98 31.92 -32.37
N GLY A 299 26.07 31.34 -33.16
CA GLY A 299 26.37 30.66 -34.43
C GLY A 299 26.78 29.20 -34.29
N LEU A 300 26.93 28.69 -33.07
CA LEU A 300 27.23 27.28 -32.80
C LEU A 300 25.94 26.48 -32.59
N THR A 301 25.79 25.36 -33.30
CA THR A 301 24.58 24.54 -33.27
C THR A 301 24.77 23.22 -32.52
N PHE A 302 23.71 22.67 -31.93
CA PHE A 302 23.74 21.36 -31.30
C PHE A 302 23.27 20.27 -32.26
N GLU A 303 24.09 19.23 -32.45
CA GLU A 303 23.73 18.04 -33.24
C GLU A 303 22.50 17.29 -32.69
N ALA A 304 22.25 17.42 -31.39
CA ALA A 304 21.09 16.80 -30.73
C ALA A 304 19.74 17.42 -31.15
N ILE A 305 19.75 18.60 -31.78
CA ILE A 305 18.54 19.25 -32.29
C ILE A 305 18.46 19.02 -33.80
N ASN A 306 17.32 18.49 -34.27
CA ASN A 306 17.13 18.11 -35.67
C ASN A 306 17.09 19.33 -36.60
N GLU A 307 16.44 20.41 -36.16
CA GLU A 307 16.31 21.65 -36.92
C GLU A 307 16.94 22.82 -36.19
N ASN A 308 18.11 23.26 -36.66
CA ASN A 308 18.79 24.43 -36.12
C ASN A 308 18.78 25.61 -37.09
N ARG A 309 18.70 26.82 -36.54
CA ARG A 309 18.82 28.10 -37.23
C ARG A 309 19.81 28.98 -36.46
N ILE A 310 20.54 29.81 -37.18
CA ILE A 310 21.43 30.82 -36.61
C ILE A 310 20.71 32.16 -36.67
N ASP A 311 20.55 32.85 -35.54
CA ASP A 311 19.99 34.20 -35.54
C ASP A 311 21.02 35.21 -36.05
N LYS A 312 20.99 35.46 -37.37
CA LYS A 312 21.84 36.46 -38.03
C LYS A 312 21.36 37.90 -37.80
N THR A 313 20.13 38.07 -37.31
CA THR A 313 19.45 39.38 -37.29
C THR A 313 19.32 39.98 -35.91
N GLY A 314 19.55 39.17 -34.85
CA GLY A 314 19.34 39.57 -33.46
C GLY A 314 17.87 39.87 -33.13
N ARG A 315 16.94 39.42 -33.97
CA ARG A 315 15.50 39.72 -33.82
C ARG A 315 14.84 38.87 -32.74
N VAL A 316 15.39 37.69 -32.44
CA VAL A 316 14.86 36.81 -31.39
C VAL A 316 15.54 37.17 -30.08
N ASN A 317 15.08 38.28 -29.48
CA ASN A 317 15.65 38.77 -28.24
C ASN A 317 14.95 38.15 -27.02
N VAL A 318 15.68 37.31 -26.29
CA VAL A 318 15.29 36.80 -24.97
C VAL A 318 16.25 37.33 -23.92
N ARG A 319 15.70 37.62 -22.72
CA ARG A 319 16.48 38.22 -21.63
C ARG A 319 17.55 37.26 -21.07
N TYR A 320 17.28 35.96 -21.09
CA TYR A 320 18.16 34.92 -20.56
C TYR A 320 18.17 33.72 -21.50
N THR A 321 19.30 33.03 -21.59
CA THR A 321 19.50 31.76 -22.31
C THR A 321 20.01 30.68 -21.33
N PRO A 322 19.72 29.38 -21.57
CA PRO A 322 18.81 28.86 -22.58
C PRO A 322 17.35 29.24 -22.29
N ALA A 323 16.55 29.42 -23.35
CA ALA A 323 15.13 29.73 -23.24
C ALA A 323 14.31 28.81 -24.16
N LEU A 324 13.17 28.36 -23.64
CA LEU A 324 12.13 27.68 -24.42
C LEU A 324 10.97 28.66 -24.56
N MET A 325 10.60 28.92 -25.81
CA MET A 325 9.47 29.80 -26.16
C MET A 325 8.47 28.99 -26.97
N LEU A 326 7.19 29.15 -26.69
CA LEU A 326 6.13 28.69 -27.59
C LEU A 326 5.94 29.71 -28.70
N ALA A 327 5.92 29.23 -29.95
CA ALA A 327 5.72 30.04 -31.14
C ALA A 327 4.52 29.52 -31.92
N ASN A 328 3.56 30.40 -32.23
CA ASN A 328 2.41 30.04 -33.05
C ASN A 328 2.65 30.39 -34.52
N ILE A 329 2.48 29.42 -35.42
CA ILE A 329 2.74 29.61 -36.85
C ILE A 329 1.71 30.53 -37.54
N HIS A 330 0.48 30.58 -37.03
CA HIS A 330 -0.63 31.35 -37.60
C HIS A 330 -0.64 32.79 -37.08
N THR A 331 -0.55 32.97 -35.76
CA THR A 331 -0.64 34.30 -35.13
C THR A 331 0.71 35.02 -35.05
N LYS A 332 1.82 34.29 -35.22
CA LYS A 332 3.20 34.78 -34.99
C LYS A 332 3.45 35.23 -33.55
N GLU A 333 2.61 34.79 -32.62
CA GLU A 333 2.77 35.07 -31.19
C GLU A 333 3.89 34.23 -30.58
N LEU A 334 4.61 34.82 -29.63
CA LEU A 334 5.63 34.15 -28.82
C LEU A 334 5.25 34.22 -27.34
N LYS A 335 5.22 33.07 -26.66
CA LYS A 335 4.98 32.97 -25.21
C LYS A 335 6.17 32.29 -24.52
N PRO A 336 6.63 32.81 -23.36
CA PRO A 336 7.69 32.15 -22.61
C PRO A 336 7.18 30.82 -22.03
N LEU A 337 7.92 29.74 -22.26
CA LEU A 337 7.61 28.42 -21.71
C LEU A 337 8.51 28.09 -20.51
N ALA A 338 9.82 28.28 -20.66
CA ALA A 338 10.79 28.10 -19.58
C ALA A 338 12.09 28.88 -19.85
N TYR A 339 12.79 29.22 -18.77
CA TYR A 339 14.16 29.71 -18.81
C TYR A 339 15.06 28.77 -18.02
N GLY A 340 16.28 28.52 -18.51
CA GLY A 340 17.22 27.61 -17.91
C GLY A 340 16.88 26.13 -18.14
N PHE A 341 17.47 25.27 -17.31
CA PHE A 341 17.26 23.83 -17.38
C PHE A 341 15.88 23.44 -16.84
N ILE A 342 15.20 22.51 -17.51
CA ILE A 342 13.88 22.01 -17.11
C ILE A 342 13.77 20.50 -17.38
N SER A 343 13.08 19.78 -16.48
CA SER A 343 12.78 18.36 -16.68
C SER A 343 11.65 18.18 -17.71
N GLN A 344 11.57 17.01 -18.37
CA GLN A 344 10.47 16.74 -19.31
C GLN A 344 9.10 16.74 -18.63
N THR A 345 9.04 16.29 -17.36
CA THR A 345 7.79 16.28 -16.58
C THR A 345 7.33 17.70 -16.29
N ASP A 346 8.23 18.59 -15.86
CA ASP A 346 7.89 19.98 -15.61
C ASP A 346 7.54 20.69 -16.92
N LEU A 347 8.27 20.41 -18.01
CA LEU A 347 7.98 20.95 -19.33
C LEU A 347 6.57 20.58 -19.79
N LEU A 348 6.17 19.31 -19.60
CA LEU A 348 4.81 18.83 -19.86
C LEU A 348 3.75 19.61 -19.06
N SER A 349 4.01 19.86 -17.78
CA SER A 349 3.11 20.69 -16.95
C SER A 349 3.09 22.17 -17.39
N ARG A 350 4.21 22.74 -17.86
CA ARG A 350 4.24 24.12 -18.37
C ARG A 350 3.36 24.30 -19.61
N PHE A 351 3.30 23.30 -20.49
CA PHE A 351 2.35 23.30 -21.62
C PHE A 351 0.90 23.36 -21.13
N HIS A 352 0.56 22.54 -20.13
CA HIS A 352 -0.78 22.55 -19.55
C HIS A 352 -1.14 23.91 -18.97
N ASN A 353 -0.24 24.51 -18.18
CA ASN A 353 -0.47 25.82 -17.58
C ASN A 353 -0.70 26.91 -18.64
N ILE A 354 0.02 26.89 -19.76
CA ILE A 354 -0.20 27.86 -20.83
C ILE A 354 -1.51 27.62 -21.56
N ALA A 355 -1.86 26.35 -21.84
CA ALA A 355 -3.13 25.99 -22.47
C ALA A 355 -4.35 26.42 -21.63
N THR A 356 -4.24 26.34 -20.30
CA THR A 356 -5.31 26.74 -19.37
C THR A 356 -5.20 28.19 -18.90
N ASN A 357 -4.23 28.95 -19.42
CA ASN A 357 -3.94 30.31 -18.97
C ASN A 357 -3.79 30.42 -17.43
N TYR A 358 -3.11 29.44 -16.84
CA TYR A 358 -2.78 29.33 -15.42
C TYR A 358 -4.02 29.30 -14.49
N GLN A 359 -5.19 28.90 -14.98
CA GLN A 359 -6.40 28.81 -14.16
C GLN A 359 -6.47 27.51 -13.34
N ASP A 360 -5.81 26.45 -13.80
CA ASP A 360 -5.84 25.15 -13.12
C ASP A 360 -4.71 25.03 -12.11
N SER A 361 -5.06 24.87 -10.83
CA SER A 361 -4.12 24.78 -9.70
C SER A 361 -3.68 23.34 -9.39
N ASP A 362 -3.66 22.45 -10.38
CA ASP A 362 -3.19 21.07 -10.19
C ASP A 362 -1.69 20.97 -9.84
N PHE A 363 -1.02 22.12 -9.62
CA PHE A 363 0.36 22.29 -9.19
C PHE A 363 0.55 23.41 -8.17
#